data_AF-A0A6B3CSU5-F1
#
_entry.id   AF-A0A6B3CSU5-F1
#
_cell.length_a   1.000
_cell.length_b   1.000
_cell.length_c   1.000
_cell.angle_alpha   90.00
_cell.angle_beta   90.00
_cell.angle_gamma   90.00
#
_symmetry.space_group_name_H-M   'P 1'
#
loop_
_entity.id
_entity.type
_entity.pdbx_description
1 polymer ?
#
loop_
_entity_poly.entity_id
_entity_poly.type
_entity_poly.pdbx_seq_one_letter_code
_entity_poly.pdbx_strand_id
1 'polypeptide(L)'
;AAGTFACDRLIAVEVLTPGGNWSSFPPHKHDEHRPGEESVLEEIYYFEFADHAGIPGLGYQRVSPSGRGGGTDVLAEVRDGDVVLIPDGWHGPSM
;
A
#
# COMPACT_ATOMS: atom_id res chain seq x y z
N ALA A 1 -5.02 -12.51 16.37
CA ALA A 1 -5.15 -11.49 15.32
C ALA A 1 -5.93 -10.31 15.90
N ALA A 2 -5.66 -9.07 15.49
CA ALA A 2 -6.53 -7.94 15.81
C ALA A 2 -7.99 -8.29 15.44
N GLY A 3 -8.95 -7.78 16.23
CA GLY A 3 -10.33 -8.27 16.23
C GLY A 3 -10.97 -8.26 14.85
N THR A 4 -11.61 -9.37 14.48
CA THR A 4 -12.47 -9.41 13.29
C THR A 4 -13.88 -8.93 13.66
N PHE A 5 -14.57 -8.34 12.70
CA PHE A 5 -15.98 -7.97 12.82
C PHE A 5 -16.72 -8.31 11.53
N ALA A 6 -18.04 -8.48 11.62
CA ALA A 6 -18.86 -8.74 10.43
C ALA A 6 -18.78 -7.54 9.48
N CYS A 7 -18.38 -7.79 8.24
CA CYS A 7 -18.28 -6.78 7.19
C CYS A 7 -18.67 -7.39 5.84
N ASP A 8 -19.18 -6.56 4.93
CA ASP A 8 -19.54 -7.01 3.59
C ASP A 8 -18.31 -7.06 2.65
N ARG A 9 -17.51 -5.98 2.63
CA ARG A 9 -16.41 -5.80 1.66
C ARG A 9 -15.21 -4.99 2.17
N LEU A 10 -15.08 -4.82 3.49
CA LEU A 10 -13.99 -4.02 4.07
C LEU A 10 -12.89 -4.94 4.60
N ILE A 11 -11.64 -4.66 4.21
CA ILE A 11 -10.44 -5.23 4.80
C ILE A 11 -9.59 -4.05 5.27
N ALA A 12 -9.12 -4.10 6.52
CA ALA A 12 -8.24 -3.10 7.08
C ALA A 12 -7.04 -3.77 7.74
N VAL A 13 -5.85 -3.22 7.49
CA VAL A 13 -4.59 -3.69 8.05
C VAL A 13 -3.72 -2.48 8.40
N GLU A 14 -3.03 -2.55 9.53
CA GLU A 14 -1.94 -1.63 9.85
C GLU A 14 -0.61 -2.38 9.72
N VAL A 15 0.40 -1.71 9.16
CA VAL A 15 1.75 -2.25 9.04
C VAL A 15 2.73 -1.23 9.59
N LEU A 16 3.45 -1.60 10.65
CA LEU A 16 4.54 -0.78 11.18
C LEU A 16 5.85 -1.16 10.48
N THR A 17 6.42 -0.22 9.72
CA THR A 17 7.68 -0.42 9.01
C THR A 17 8.79 0.36 9.72
N PRO A 18 9.71 -0.31 10.46
CA PRO A 18 10.83 0.39 11.08
C PRO A 18 11.73 1.06 10.04
N GLY A 19 12.31 2.21 10.39
CA GLY A 19 13.17 2.97 9.49
C GLY A 19 14.30 2.13 8.88
N GLY A 20 14.45 2.21 7.56
CA GLY A 20 15.41 1.42 6.78
C GLY A 20 14.88 0.07 6.27
N ASN A 21 13.71 -0.38 6.72
CA ASN A 21 13.04 -1.56 6.19
C ASN A 21 12.03 -1.20 5.09
N TRP A 22 11.60 -2.21 4.35
CA TRP A 22 10.65 -2.07 3.24
C TRP A 22 9.44 -2.95 3.54
N SER A 23 8.23 -2.40 3.40
CA SER A 23 6.98 -3.16 3.44
C SER A 23 6.37 -3.27 2.06
N SER A 24 5.32 -4.09 1.96
CA SER A 24 4.69 -4.48 0.69
C SER A 24 5.70 -5.00 -0.33
N PHE A 25 6.78 -5.61 0.17
CA PHE A 25 7.87 -6.17 -0.62
C PHE A 25 8.03 -7.68 -0.34
N PRO A 26 8.18 -8.55 -1.36
CA PRO A 26 8.15 -8.24 -2.80
C PRO A 26 6.83 -7.60 -3.27
N PRO A 27 6.84 -6.76 -4.33
CA PRO A 27 5.63 -6.10 -4.81
C PRO A 27 4.55 -7.11 -5.17
N HIS A 28 3.30 -6.76 -4.90
CA HIS A 28 2.14 -7.60 -5.20
C HIS A 28 1.03 -6.78 -5.85
N LYS A 29 -0.01 -7.47 -6.34
CA LYS A 29 -1.19 -6.86 -6.94
C LYS A 29 -2.43 -7.67 -6.63
N HIS A 30 -3.57 -7.01 -6.72
CA HIS A 30 -4.91 -7.58 -6.55
C HIS A 30 -5.88 -6.80 -7.44
N ASP A 31 -5.58 -6.76 -8.74
CA ASP A 31 -6.31 -5.98 -9.75
C ASP A 31 -7.05 -6.85 -10.79
N GLU A 32 -6.96 -8.18 -10.66
CA GLU A 32 -7.66 -9.14 -11.51
C GLU A 32 -8.49 -10.14 -10.70
N HIS A 33 -9.66 -10.51 -11.22
CA HIS A 33 -10.41 -11.65 -10.69
C HIS A 33 -9.90 -12.94 -11.33
N ARG A 34 -9.10 -13.71 -10.59
CA ARG A 34 -8.56 -15.01 -10.99
C ARG A 34 -8.96 -16.05 -9.94
N PRO A 35 -9.98 -16.88 -10.19
CA PRO A 35 -10.53 -17.78 -9.17
C PRO A 35 -9.46 -18.63 -8.47
N GLY A 36 -9.33 -18.47 -7.15
CA GLY A 36 -8.36 -19.18 -6.31
C GLY A 36 -6.94 -18.62 -6.31
N GLU A 37 -6.66 -17.55 -7.08
CA GLU A 37 -5.34 -16.94 -7.24
C GLU A 37 -5.33 -15.46 -6.84
N GLU A 38 -6.32 -14.70 -7.31
CA GLU A 38 -6.36 -13.25 -7.17
C GLU A 38 -7.81 -12.72 -7.09
N SER A 39 -8.01 -11.64 -6.35
CA SER A 39 -9.28 -10.91 -6.25
C SER A 39 -9.05 -9.47 -6.65
N VAL A 40 -10.10 -8.80 -7.14
CA VAL A 40 -10.05 -7.36 -7.41
C VAL A 40 -10.31 -6.63 -6.09
N LEU A 41 -9.29 -5.99 -5.56
CA LEU A 41 -9.32 -5.21 -4.33
C LEU A 41 -8.67 -3.85 -4.62
N GLU A 42 -9.41 -2.77 -4.41
CA GLU A 42 -8.78 -1.45 -4.37
C GLU A 42 -8.09 -1.29 -3.00
N GLU A 43 -6.92 -0.65 -2.96
CA GLU A 43 -6.20 -0.41 -1.72
C GLU A 43 -5.88 1.08 -1.51
N ILE A 44 -5.94 1.51 -0.26
CA ILE A 44 -5.68 2.88 0.16
C ILE A 44 -4.58 2.81 1.22
N TYR A 45 -3.44 3.45 0.95
CA TYR A 45 -2.39 3.65 1.93
C TYR A 45 -2.57 5.02 2.57
N TYR A 46 -2.69 5.04 3.89
CA TYR A 46 -2.57 6.24 4.73
C TYR A 46 -1.26 6.12 5.51
N PHE A 47 -0.41 7.14 5.41
CA PHE A 47 0.92 7.11 6.02
C PHE A 47 0.99 7.97 7.28
N GLU A 48 1.59 7.42 8.32
CA GLU A 48 1.97 8.11 9.56
C GLU A 48 3.46 7.93 9.76
N PHE A 49 4.16 8.98 10.17
CA PHE A 49 5.60 8.95 10.38
C PHE A 49 5.97 9.49 11.76
N ALA A 50 6.78 8.72 12.49
CA ALA A 50 7.43 9.21 13.68
C ALA A 50 8.63 10.10 13.33
N ASP A 51 8.77 11.22 14.04
CA ASP A 51 9.97 12.06 13.96
C ASP A 51 11.21 11.32 14.47
N HIS A 52 12.36 11.60 13.87
CA HIS A 52 13.66 11.14 14.36
C HIS A 52 14.58 12.31 14.68
N ALA A 53 14.90 12.49 15.97
CA ALA A 53 15.77 13.57 16.45
C ALA A 53 15.32 14.98 16.00
N GLY A 54 14.01 15.21 15.92
CA GLY A 54 13.42 16.48 15.49
C GLY A 54 13.38 16.68 13.96
N ILE A 55 13.69 15.64 13.19
CA ILE A 55 13.55 15.63 11.73
C ILE A 55 12.26 14.88 11.39
N PRO A 56 11.30 15.52 10.69
CA PRO A 56 10.10 14.85 10.21
C PRO A 56 10.42 13.66 9.32
N GLY A 57 9.72 12.55 9.57
CA GLY A 57 9.83 11.37 8.73
C GLY A 57 9.35 11.62 7.29
N LEU A 58 9.76 10.73 6.41
CA LEU A 58 9.28 10.66 5.04
C LEU A 58 9.36 9.22 4.58
N GLY A 59 8.59 8.92 3.55
CA GLY A 59 8.62 7.65 2.87
C GLY A 59 8.61 7.77 1.36
N TYR A 60 8.70 6.62 0.70
CA TYR A 60 8.46 6.52 -0.73
C TYR A 60 7.50 5.38 -1.04
N GLN A 61 6.55 5.65 -1.93
CA GLN A 61 5.61 4.65 -2.44
C GLN A 61 5.84 4.44 -3.94
N ARG A 62 5.96 3.17 -4.34
CA ARG A 62 5.94 2.77 -5.75
C ARG A 62 4.66 2.01 -6.09
N VAL A 63 4.04 2.41 -7.19
CA VAL A 63 3.06 1.63 -7.93
C VAL A 63 3.50 1.58 -9.39
N SER A 64 3.51 0.40 -9.99
CA SER A 64 3.80 0.23 -11.41
C SER A 64 2.67 -0.51 -12.14
N PRO A 65 2.42 -0.19 -13.42
CA PRO A 65 1.35 -0.82 -14.18
C PRO A 65 1.48 -2.35 -14.21
N SER A 66 0.35 -3.06 -14.08
CA SER A 66 0.29 -4.52 -14.25
C SER A 66 0.15 -4.96 -15.71
N GLY A 67 -0.17 -4.03 -16.62
CA GLY A 67 -0.34 -4.28 -18.06
C GLY A 67 -1.72 -4.79 -18.47
N ARG A 68 -2.72 -4.71 -17.58
CA ARG A 68 -4.05 -5.36 -17.73
C ARG A 68 -5.23 -4.39 -17.88
N GLY A 69 -4.97 -3.19 -18.38
CA GLY A 69 -6.00 -2.16 -18.62
C GLY A 69 -6.01 -1.03 -17.58
N GLY A 70 -5.44 -1.27 -16.41
CA GLY A 70 -4.99 -0.24 -15.48
C GLY A 70 -3.65 0.38 -15.91
N GLY A 71 -3.42 1.62 -15.51
CA GLY A 71 -2.26 2.42 -15.91
C GLY A 71 -1.64 3.19 -14.75
N THR A 72 -1.91 2.77 -13.51
CA THR A 72 -1.39 3.47 -12.34
C THR A 72 0.13 3.31 -12.28
N ASP A 73 0.82 4.44 -12.44
CA ASP A 73 2.28 4.54 -12.39
C ASP A 73 2.64 5.71 -11.47
N VAL A 74 3.01 5.37 -10.23
CA VAL A 74 3.28 6.34 -9.18
C VAL A 74 4.66 6.05 -8.60
N LEU A 75 5.49 7.08 -8.52
CA LEU A 75 6.63 7.13 -7.62
C LEU A 75 6.51 8.44 -6.85
N ALA A 76 6.15 8.34 -5.57
CA ALA A 76 5.88 9.50 -4.74
C ALA A 76 6.75 9.45 -3.48
N GLU A 77 7.30 10.60 -3.10
CA GLU A 77 7.64 10.85 -1.71
C GLU A 77 6.34 11.10 -0.94
N VAL A 78 6.19 10.48 0.22
CA VAL A 78 5.02 10.63 1.10
C VAL A 78 5.45 11.16 2.46
N ARG A 79 4.61 11.97 3.07
CA ARG A 79 4.78 12.60 4.38
C ARG A 79 3.66 12.17 5.33
N ASP A 80 3.77 12.62 6.57
CA ASP A 80 2.78 12.35 7.61
C ASP A 80 1.39 12.85 7.19
N GLY A 81 0.40 11.97 7.26
CA GLY A 81 -0.98 12.22 6.84
C GLY A 81 -1.27 12.05 5.34
N ASP A 82 -0.26 11.76 4.51
CA ASP A 82 -0.47 11.57 3.08
C ASP A 82 -1.22 10.26 2.76
N VAL A 83 -1.93 10.28 1.63
CA VAL A 83 -2.69 9.14 1.12
C VAL A 83 -2.27 8.81 -0.30
N VAL A 84 -2.07 7.52 -0.57
CA VAL A 84 -1.90 6.98 -1.93
C VAL A 84 -3.04 6.02 -2.24
N LEU A 85 -3.76 6.29 -3.33
CA LEU A 85 -4.81 5.42 -3.86
C LEU A 85 -4.20 4.42 -4.86
N ILE A 86 -4.56 3.15 -4.73
CA ILE A 86 -4.09 2.07 -5.58
C ILE A 86 -5.31 1.34 -6.15
N PRO A 87 -5.86 1.85 -7.27
CA PRO A 87 -6.98 1.18 -7.95
C PRO A 87 -6.51 -0.06 -8.75
N ASP A 88 -5.23 -0.11 -9.13
CA ASP A 88 -4.62 -1.19 -9.91
C ASP A 88 -3.08 -1.19 -9.77
N GLY A 89 -2.43 -2.22 -10.31
CA GLY A 89 -1.00 -2.26 -10.49
C GLY A 89 -0.23 -2.98 -9.38
N TRP A 90 1.04 -3.27 -9.67
CA TRP A 90 1.98 -3.80 -8.70
C TRP A 90 2.36 -2.70 -7.72
N HIS A 91 2.10 -2.91 -6.44
CA HIS A 91 2.37 -1.95 -5.39
C HIS A 91 3.34 -2.51 -4.34
N GLY A 92 4.17 -1.60 -3.86
CA GLY A 92 5.37 -1.91 -3.11
C GLY A 92 6.64 -1.76 -3.97
N PRO A 93 7.80 -1.44 -3.36
CA PRO A 93 7.99 -1.24 -1.93
C PRO A 93 7.33 0.03 -1.41
N SER A 94 6.92 -0.05 -0.15
CA SER A 94 6.58 1.08 0.71
C SER A 94 7.73 1.25 1.71
N MET A 95 8.33 2.43 1.77
CA MET A 95 9.48 2.76 2.63
C MET A 95 9.15 3.95 3.51
#